data_AF-A0A4Q4U1P3-F1
#
_entry.id   AF-A0A4Q4U1P3-F1
#
_cell.length_a   1.000
_cell.length_b   1.000
_cell.length_c   1.000
_cell.angle_alpha   90.00
_cell.angle_beta   90.00
_cell.angle_gamma   90.00
#
_symmetry.space_group_name_H-M   'P 1'
#
loop_
_entity.id
_entity.type
_entity.pdbx_description
1 polymer ?
#
loop_
_entity_poly.entity_id
_entity_poly.type
_entity_poly.pdbx_seq_one_letter_code
_entity_poly.pdbx_strand_id
1 'polypeptide(L)'
;MRCYITTTYKLGIEFVQDAAIYYARPTWREPLYHSLAKINADPIRKVKDVSDAMAQILKEMDALLNKRVHEIQAQVGQVQTEVGELSREVHQLKTEVAGLHANHETERLAILNSELSQYHIQPDKSYKTWKNSRTNCMLALHGKDPYRPDILLLAVTGNNADGTQVAMAEFYAQKTDFMPRTVKKISAIICLILQLLEADSTMLRDAEKFRGLRARLTSVDSKSFSGFDPGFSLLVEIMQQFDLVYIIIDRVDRISGDFMREFLKNVMFRCTGTKVRTFLRGIEKSGYGVEDYQLE
;
A
#
# COMPACT_ATOMS: atom_id res chain seq x y z
N MET A 1 33.46 -2.82 50.20
CA MET A 1 32.34 -1.84 50.29
C MET A 1 31.41 -2.01 51.49
N ARG A 2 30.64 -3.11 51.65
CA ARG A 2 29.66 -3.20 52.77
C ARG A 2 30.28 -3.01 54.17
N CYS A 3 31.47 -3.57 54.41
CA CYS A 3 32.16 -3.44 55.71
C CYS A 3 32.55 -1.98 56.03
N TYR A 4 33.13 -1.25 55.07
CA TYR A 4 33.58 0.14 55.28
C TYR A 4 32.44 1.13 55.43
N ILE A 5 31.36 0.97 54.65
CA ILE A 5 30.16 1.80 54.78
C ILE A 5 29.60 1.67 56.20
N THR A 6 29.46 0.45 56.71
CA THR A 6 29.00 0.21 58.07
C THR A 6 29.93 0.80 59.13
N THR A 7 31.26 0.70 58.94
CA THR A 7 32.24 1.31 59.86
C THR A 7 32.18 2.84 59.85
N THR A 8 32.09 3.49 58.69
CA THR A 8 31.97 4.95 58.58
C THR A 8 30.67 5.46 59.20
N TYR A 9 29.54 4.78 58.96
CA TYR A 9 28.27 5.12 59.61
C TYR A 9 28.35 4.93 61.13
N LYS A 10 28.97 3.85 61.60
CA LYS A 10 29.14 3.59 63.04
C LYS A 10 29.99 4.67 63.71
N LEU A 11 31.16 5.01 63.14
CA LEU A 11 32.03 6.07 63.64
C LEU A 11 31.36 7.45 63.60
N GLY A 12 30.58 7.74 62.55
CA GLY A 12 29.81 8.98 62.44
C GLY A 12 28.73 9.10 63.52
N ILE A 13 28.01 8.01 63.81
CA ILE A 13 27.01 7.96 64.88
C ILE A 13 27.66 8.15 66.25
N GLU A 14 28.78 7.46 66.52
CA GLU A 14 29.54 7.60 67.77
C GLU A 14 30.03 9.05 67.98
N PHE A 15 30.53 9.70 66.92
CA PHE A 15 30.95 11.10 66.99
C PHE A 15 29.80 12.06 67.32
N VAL A 16 28.63 11.89 66.68
CA VAL A 16 27.45 12.74 66.94
C VAL A 16 26.94 12.54 68.37
N GLN A 17 26.99 11.31 68.89
CA GLN A 17 26.62 11.02 70.27
C GLN A 17 27.58 11.67 71.27
N ASP A 18 28.90 11.56 71.06
CA ASP A 18 29.92 12.21 71.90
C ASP A 18 29.76 13.74 71.90
N ALA A 19 29.52 14.33 70.72
CA ALA A 19 29.29 15.77 70.58
C ALA A 19 27.99 16.21 71.30
N ALA A 20 26.90 15.47 71.16
CA ALA A 20 25.64 15.77 71.84
C ALA A 20 25.81 15.73 73.37
N ILE A 21 26.53 14.75 73.90
CA ILE A 21 26.85 14.65 75.33
C ILE A 21 27.71 15.83 75.80
N TYR A 22 28.67 16.26 74.97
CA TYR A 22 29.53 17.42 75.27
C TYR A 22 28.71 18.70 75.39
N TYR A 23 27.82 18.98 74.43
CA TYR A 23 27.03 20.21 74.40
C TYR A 23 25.83 20.23 75.34
N ALA A 24 25.34 19.07 75.80
CA ALA A 24 24.21 18.98 76.72
C ALA A 24 24.55 19.28 78.20
N ARG A 25 25.81 19.61 78.54
CA ARG A 25 26.23 19.80 79.95
C ARG A 25 26.13 21.26 80.43
N PRO A 26 25.64 21.51 81.66
CA PRO A 26 25.47 22.87 82.20
C PRO A 26 26.81 23.60 82.43
N THR A 27 26.86 24.88 82.07
CA THR A 27 28.04 25.76 82.05
C THR A 27 28.68 26.10 83.40
N TRP A 28 28.08 25.74 84.54
CA TRP A 28 28.53 26.22 85.87
C TRP A 28 29.61 25.37 86.56
N ARG A 29 30.17 24.33 85.92
CA ARG A 29 31.23 23.46 86.49
C ARG A 29 32.65 23.72 85.95
N GLU A 30 32.98 24.95 85.57
CA GLU A 30 34.26 25.29 84.92
C GLU A 30 35.58 25.03 85.69
N PRO A 31 35.71 25.11 87.03
CA PRO A 31 37.04 25.09 87.66
C PRO A 31 37.78 23.74 87.62
N LEU A 32 37.09 22.63 87.37
CA LEU A 32 37.69 21.28 87.34
C LEU A 32 38.15 20.85 85.94
N TYR A 33 37.89 21.64 84.89
CA TYR A 33 38.11 21.20 83.51
C TYR A 33 39.53 21.43 82.98
N HIS A 34 40.34 22.28 83.58
CA HIS A 34 41.75 22.42 83.17
C HIS A 34 42.56 21.13 83.39
N SER A 35 42.13 20.25 84.30
CA SER A 35 42.74 18.94 84.55
C SER A 35 42.29 17.88 83.53
N LEU A 36 41.07 18.00 82.97
CA LEU A 36 40.50 17.08 81.98
C LEU A 36 40.79 17.50 80.52
N ALA A 37 41.20 18.75 80.29
CA ALA A 37 41.65 19.23 78.98
C ALA A 37 42.84 18.43 78.40
N LYS A 38 43.58 17.69 79.24
CA LYS A 38 44.61 16.73 78.81
C LYS A 38 44.07 15.45 78.13
N ILE A 39 42.75 15.23 78.12
CA ILE A 39 42.12 14.01 77.58
C ILE A 39 41.43 14.29 76.21
N ASN A 40 41.50 15.51 75.66
CA ASN A 40 40.73 15.86 74.46
C ASN A 40 41.45 15.62 73.11
N ALA A 41 42.43 14.71 73.07
CA ALA A 41 43.06 14.26 71.82
C ALA A 41 42.21 13.24 71.05
N ASP A 42 41.19 12.65 71.70
CA ASP A 42 40.37 11.58 71.16
C ASP A 42 39.44 12.01 70.01
N PRO A 43 38.74 13.17 70.05
CA PRO A 43 37.89 13.60 68.95
C PRO A 43 38.66 13.96 67.68
N ILE A 44 39.83 14.61 67.82
CA ILE A 44 40.69 14.98 66.69
C ILE A 44 41.21 13.72 65.99
N ARG A 45 41.57 12.69 66.77
CA ARG A 45 42.00 11.39 66.24
C ARG A 45 40.86 10.68 65.50
N LYS A 46 39.66 10.63 66.08
CA LYS A 46 38.46 10.04 65.43
C LYS A 46 38.11 10.74 64.10
N VAL A 47 38.17 12.07 64.05
CA VAL A 47 37.93 12.83 62.80
C VAL A 47 38.97 12.48 61.74
N LYS A 48 40.25 12.34 62.12
CA LYS A 48 41.30 11.91 61.21
C LYS A 48 41.05 10.49 60.69
N ASP A 49 40.73 9.54 61.57
CA ASP A 49 40.44 8.16 61.20
C ASP A 49 39.24 8.05 60.24
N VAL A 50 38.18 8.85 60.46
CA VAL A 50 37.04 8.96 59.54
C VAL A 50 37.46 9.55 58.20
N SER A 51 38.26 10.62 58.20
CA SER A 51 38.79 11.23 56.97
C SER A 51 39.64 10.25 56.16
N ASP A 52 40.52 9.51 56.81
CA ASP A 52 41.38 8.50 56.18
C ASP A 52 40.53 7.34 55.62
N ALA A 53 39.51 6.88 56.36
CA ALA A 53 38.55 5.89 55.88
C ALA A 53 37.75 6.38 54.67
N MET A 54 37.29 7.63 54.66
CA MET A 54 36.61 8.24 53.51
C MET A 54 37.53 8.31 52.29
N ALA A 55 38.78 8.74 52.47
CA ALA A 55 39.77 8.77 51.40
C ALA A 55 40.02 7.38 50.80
N GLN A 56 40.07 6.35 51.65
CA GLN A 56 40.21 4.97 51.19
C GLN A 56 38.97 4.46 50.43
N ILE A 57 37.76 4.77 50.91
CA ILE A 57 36.51 4.44 50.21
C ILE A 57 36.47 5.09 48.83
N LEU A 58 36.84 6.37 48.72
CA LEU A 58 36.89 7.08 47.44
C LEU A 58 37.87 6.42 46.48
N LYS A 59 39.06 6.01 46.96
CA LYS A 59 40.05 5.29 46.15
C LYS A 59 39.55 3.93 45.67
N GLU A 60 38.90 3.14 46.53
CA GLU A 60 38.30 1.86 46.14
C GLU A 60 37.16 2.03 45.14
N MET A 61 36.32 3.06 45.34
CA MET A 61 35.22 3.37 44.44
C MET A 61 35.74 3.78 43.06
N ASP A 62 36.75 4.63 42.99
CA ASP A 62 37.39 5.04 41.73
C ASP A 62 38.00 3.83 41.00
N ALA A 63 38.71 2.96 41.71
CA ALA A 63 39.27 1.74 41.14
C ALA A 63 38.19 0.80 40.56
N LEU A 64 37.07 0.62 41.28
CA LEU A 64 35.95 -0.20 40.81
C LEU A 64 35.24 0.44 39.61
N LEU A 65 35.08 1.76 39.62
CA LEU A 65 34.43 2.48 38.54
C LEU A 65 35.28 2.41 37.27
N ASN A 66 36.60 2.61 37.37
CA ASN A 66 37.54 2.46 36.26
C ASN A 66 37.52 1.04 35.70
N LYS A 67 37.50 0.01 36.55
CA LYS A 67 37.38 -1.38 36.11
C LYS A 67 36.09 -1.62 35.32
N ARG A 68 34.95 -1.17 35.84
CA ARG A 68 33.64 -1.31 35.16
C ARG A 68 33.59 -0.53 33.85
N VAL A 69 34.16 0.67 33.80
CA VAL A 69 34.25 1.46 32.57
C VAL A 69 35.07 0.73 31.52
N HIS A 70 36.22 0.14 31.88
CA HIS A 70 37.02 -0.64 30.95
C HIS A 70 36.32 -1.91 30.46
N GLU A 71 35.62 -2.63 31.34
CA GLU A 71 34.81 -3.80 30.95
C GLU A 71 33.70 -3.42 29.97
N ILE A 72 32.98 -2.33 30.24
CA ILE A 72 31.94 -1.80 29.34
C ILE A 72 32.55 -1.37 28.00
N GLN A 73 33.70 -0.69 28.01
CA GLN A 73 34.39 -0.29 26.78
C GLN A 73 34.79 -1.50 25.93
N ALA A 74 35.27 -2.58 26.56
CA ALA A 74 35.60 -3.81 25.85
C ALA A 74 34.35 -4.48 25.24
N GLN A 75 33.25 -4.55 26.00
CA GLN A 75 31.97 -5.07 25.49
C GLN A 75 31.41 -4.24 24.34
N VAL A 76 31.46 -2.91 24.45
CA VAL A 76 31.04 -2.00 23.37
C VAL A 76 31.90 -2.21 22.12
N GLY A 77 33.22 -2.40 22.29
CA GLY A 77 34.11 -2.73 21.17
C GLY A 77 33.73 -4.03 20.47
N GLN A 78 33.42 -5.10 21.21
CA GLN A 78 32.96 -6.37 20.65
C GLN A 78 31.66 -6.20 19.86
N VAL A 79 30.66 -5.53 20.44
CA VAL A 79 29.38 -5.26 19.76
C VAL A 79 29.59 -4.45 18.48
N GLN A 80 30.50 -3.48 18.47
CA GLN A 80 30.83 -2.73 17.26
C GLN A 80 31.42 -3.61 16.16
N THR A 81 32.27 -4.59 16.52
CA THR A 81 32.80 -5.57 15.57
C THR A 81 31.68 -6.44 15.00
N GLU A 82 30.82 -7.01 15.85
CA GLU A 82 29.70 -7.86 15.42
C GLU A 82 28.72 -7.11 14.51
N VAL A 83 28.37 -5.86 14.85
CA VAL A 83 27.52 -5.00 14.00
C VAL A 83 28.20 -4.72 12.65
N GLY A 84 29.52 -4.53 12.65
CA GLY A 84 30.30 -4.34 11.42
C GLY A 84 30.29 -5.57 10.51
N GLU A 85 30.39 -6.78 11.08
CA GLU A 85 30.30 -8.04 10.34
C GLU A 85 28.89 -8.27 9.78
N LEU A 86 27.86 -8.11 10.60
CA LEU A 86 26.46 -8.24 10.17
C LEU A 86 26.11 -7.27 9.04
N SER A 87 26.62 -6.03 9.09
CA SER A 87 26.43 -5.04 8.02
C SER A 87 27.02 -5.51 6.68
N ARG A 88 28.18 -6.18 6.70
CA ARG A 88 28.78 -6.75 5.48
C ARG A 88 27.94 -7.91 4.94
N GLU A 89 27.47 -8.81 5.80
CA GLU A 89 26.61 -9.93 5.40
C GLU A 89 25.30 -9.44 4.76
N VAL A 90 24.65 -8.44 5.35
CA VAL A 90 23.43 -7.83 4.79
C VAL A 90 23.70 -7.22 3.42
N HIS A 91 24.85 -6.57 3.22
CA HIS A 91 25.23 -6.00 1.92
C HIS A 91 25.46 -7.09 0.86
N GLN A 92 26.10 -8.20 1.25
CA GLN A 92 26.30 -9.35 0.37
C GLN A 92 24.96 -9.98 -0.03
N LEU A 93 24.08 -10.27 0.94
CA LEU A 93 22.75 -10.82 0.68
C LEU A 93 21.92 -9.92 -0.25
N LYS A 94 21.99 -8.59 -0.07
CA LYS A 94 21.31 -7.65 -0.95
C LYS A 94 21.79 -7.76 -2.40
N THR A 95 23.09 -7.97 -2.60
CA THR A 95 23.69 -8.16 -3.93
C THR A 95 23.24 -9.48 -4.54
N GLU A 96 23.25 -10.57 -3.76
CA GLU A 96 22.80 -11.89 -4.23
C GLU A 96 21.32 -11.88 -4.63
N VAL A 97 20.45 -11.27 -3.81
CA VAL A 97 19.02 -11.13 -4.12
C VAL A 97 18.79 -10.32 -5.39
N ALA A 98 19.53 -9.22 -5.59
CA ALA A 98 19.45 -8.45 -6.82
C ALA A 98 19.86 -9.27 -8.05
N GLY A 99 20.93 -10.08 -7.93
CA GLY A 99 21.36 -11.00 -8.98
C GLY A 99 20.31 -12.07 -9.31
N LEU A 100 19.73 -12.70 -8.29
CA LEU A 100 18.64 -13.68 -8.47
C LEU A 100 17.42 -13.06 -9.14
N HIS A 101 17.05 -11.84 -8.77
CA HIS A 101 15.94 -11.13 -9.40
C HIS A 101 16.19 -10.86 -10.89
N ALA A 102 17.41 -10.44 -11.26
CA ALA A 102 17.78 -10.22 -12.65
C ALA A 102 17.75 -11.52 -13.46
N ASN A 103 18.25 -12.61 -12.89
CA ASN A 103 18.22 -13.93 -13.52
C ASN A 103 16.78 -14.42 -13.75
N HIS A 104 15.93 -14.31 -12.72
CA HIS A 104 14.52 -14.70 -12.80
C HIS A 104 13.75 -13.89 -13.86
N GLU A 105 13.99 -12.58 -13.96
CA GLU A 105 13.36 -11.77 -15.00
C GLU A 105 13.86 -12.16 -16.40
N THR A 106 15.15 -12.48 -16.55
CA THR A 106 15.72 -12.95 -17.81
C THR A 106 15.10 -14.28 -18.24
N GLU A 107 14.95 -15.23 -17.31
CA GLU A 107 14.32 -16.53 -17.55
C GLU A 107 12.83 -16.36 -17.92
N ARG A 108 12.10 -15.51 -17.19
CA ARG A 108 10.71 -15.19 -17.48
C ARG A 108 10.54 -14.60 -18.88
N LEU A 109 11.41 -13.68 -19.29
CA LEU A 109 11.40 -13.11 -20.64
C LEU A 109 11.72 -14.16 -21.70
N ALA A 110 12.64 -15.10 -21.43
CA ALA A 110 12.94 -16.19 -22.34
C ALA A 110 11.74 -17.14 -22.53
N ILE A 111 11.03 -17.48 -21.45
CA ILE A 111 9.80 -18.28 -21.50
C ILE A 111 8.74 -17.55 -22.33
N LEU A 112 8.44 -16.29 -22.00
CA LEU A 112 7.45 -15.49 -22.73
C LEU A 112 7.78 -15.38 -24.21
N ASN A 113 9.05 -15.14 -24.57
CA ASN A 113 9.46 -15.08 -25.97
C ASN A 113 9.30 -16.44 -26.68
N SER A 114 9.57 -17.54 -25.99
CA SER A 114 9.37 -18.89 -26.55
C SER A 114 7.89 -19.19 -26.80
N GLU A 115 7.01 -18.84 -25.86
CA GLU A 115 5.56 -18.98 -26.00
C GLU A 115 5.05 -18.09 -27.14
N LEU A 116 5.47 -16.82 -27.20
CA LEU A 116 5.07 -15.90 -28.26
C LEU A 116 5.51 -16.39 -29.65
N SER A 117 6.69 -17.01 -29.75
CA SER A 117 7.16 -17.63 -30.99
C SER A 117 6.32 -18.84 -31.41
N GLN A 118 5.80 -19.61 -30.44
CA GLN A 118 4.84 -20.69 -30.72
C GLN A 118 3.50 -20.13 -31.21
N TYR A 119 3.09 -18.95 -30.72
CA TYR A 119 1.94 -18.19 -31.20
C TYR A 119 2.23 -17.31 -32.43
N HIS A 120 3.18 -17.70 -33.30
CA HIS A 120 3.30 -17.16 -34.66
C HIS A 120 2.11 -17.58 -35.55
N ILE A 121 0.90 -17.39 -35.03
CA ILE A 121 -0.30 -17.17 -35.81
C ILE A 121 0.02 -15.92 -36.62
N GLN A 122 0.27 -16.09 -37.92
CA GLN A 122 0.43 -14.97 -38.84
C GLN A 122 -0.71 -13.98 -38.54
N PRO A 123 -0.42 -12.79 -37.96
CA PRO A 123 -1.44 -11.85 -37.54
C PRO A 123 -2.34 -11.51 -38.72
N ASP A 124 -1.73 -11.47 -39.90
CA ASP A 124 -2.40 -11.26 -41.17
C ASP A 124 -3.43 -12.36 -41.49
N LYS A 125 -3.19 -13.62 -41.12
CA LYS A 125 -4.12 -14.73 -41.40
C LYS A 125 -5.29 -14.73 -40.41
N SER A 126 -5.06 -14.61 -39.10
CA SER A 126 -6.17 -14.57 -38.13
C SER A 126 -6.93 -13.25 -38.13
N TYR A 127 -6.27 -12.12 -38.40
CA TYR A 127 -6.97 -10.84 -38.62
C TYR A 127 -7.73 -10.84 -39.94
N LYS A 128 -7.19 -11.39 -41.04
CA LYS A 128 -7.98 -11.59 -42.28
C LYS A 128 -9.12 -12.57 -42.05
N THR A 129 -8.91 -13.67 -41.34
CA THR A 129 -9.99 -14.62 -41.01
C THR A 129 -11.03 -13.98 -40.11
N TRP A 130 -10.66 -13.19 -39.10
CA TRP A 130 -11.60 -12.46 -38.26
C TRP A 130 -12.29 -11.34 -39.01
N LYS A 131 -11.62 -10.57 -39.86
CA LYS A 131 -12.19 -9.50 -40.69
C LYS A 131 -13.14 -10.05 -41.76
N ASN A 132 -12.75 -11.14 -42.42
CA ASN A 132 -13.60 -11.88 -43.36
C ASN A 132 -14.75 -12.59 -42.62
N SER A 133 -14.51 -13.03 -41.38
CA SER A 133 -15.57 -13.51 -40.51
C SER A 133 -16.44 -12.37 -40.03
N ARG A 134 -15.97 -11.14 -39.80
CA ARG A 134 -16.78 -9.98 -39.41
C ARG A 134 -17.73 -9.57 -40.53
N THR A 135 -17.33 -9.69 -41.79
CA THR A 135 -18.25 -9.57 -42.93
C THR A 135 -19.26 -10.72 -43.01
N ASN A 136 -18.90 -11.92 -42.53
CA ASN A 136 -19.79 -13.08 -42.44
C ASN A 136 -20.54 -13.21 -41.09
N CYS A 137 -20.15 -12.40 -40.11
CA CYS A 137 -20.62 -12.26 -38.73
C CYS A 137 -21.09 -10.82 -38.52
N MET A 138 -21.57 -10.15 -39.60
CA MET A 138 -22.90 -9.57 -39.49
C MET A 138 -23.73 -10.67 -38.84
N LEU A 139 -23.92 -10.51 -37.54
CA LEU A 139 -24.59 -11.45 -36.68
C LEU A 139 -25.91 -11.72 -37.38
N ALA A 140 -26.00 -12.83 -38.10
CA ALA A 140 -27.26 -13.39 -38.50
C ALA A 140 -27.86 -13.83 -37.17
N LEU A 141 -28.53 -12.89 -36.49
CA LEU A 141 -29.59 -13.19 -35.54
C LEU A 141 -30.72 -13.80 -36.37
N HIS A 142 -30.45 -14.93 -37.02
CA HIS A 142 -31.46 -15.87 -37.44
C HIS A 142 -31.95 -16.60 -36.19
N GLY A 143 -32.55 -15.83 -35.28
CA GLY A 143 -33.61 -16.35 -34.45
C GLY A 143 -34.77 -16.64 -35.40
N LYS A 144 -35.23 -17.89 -35.41
CA LYS A 144 -36.48 -18.31 -36.06
C LYS A 144 -37.72 -17.71 -35.37
N ASP A 145 -37.69 -16.43 -35.06
CA ASP A 145 -38.82 -15.71 -34.50
C ASP A 145 -39.12 -14.51 -35.39
N PRO A 146 -40.12 -14.61 -36.29
CA PRO A 146 -40.43 -13.56 -37.27
C PRO A 146 -41.02 -12.26 -36.65
N TYR A 147 -40.99 -12.10 -35.33
CA TYR A 147 -41.66 -11.00 -34.62
C TYR A 147 -40.74 -10.03 -33.85
N ARG A 148 -39.41 -10.11 -33.93
CA ARG A 148 -38.51 -9.05 -33.38
C ARG A 148 -37.36 -8.66 -34.33
N PRO A 149 -37.60 -7.73 -35.26
CA PRO A 149 -36.58 -7.19 -36.17
C PRO A 149 -35.56 -6.23 -35.50
N ASP A 150 -35.81 -5.81 -34.26
CA ASP A 150 -35.25 -4.55 -33.73
C ASP A 150 -33.76 -4.63 -33.37
N ILE A 151 -33.23 -5.84 -33.13
CA ILE A 151 -31.82 -6.01 -32.72
C ILE A 151 -30.89 -6.12 -33.93
N LEU A 152 -31.39 -6.57 -35.08
CA LEU A 152 -30.61 -6.71 -36.32
C LEU A 152 -30.34 -5.37 -37.03
N LEU A 153 -31.16 -4.35 -36.76
CA LEU A 153 -31.05 -3.04 -37.40
C LEU A 153 -30.07 -2.08 -36.67
N LEU A 154 -29.53 -2.48 -35.52
CA LEU A 154 -28.60 -1.66 -34.72
C LEU A 154 -27.14 -1.72 -35.20
N ALA A 155 -26.84 -2.55 -36.20
CA ALA A 155 -25.48 -2.75 -36.72
C ALA A 155 -24.96 -1.60 -37.59
N VAL A 156 -25.74 -0.52 -37.78
CA VAL A 156 -25.28 0.69 -38.47
C VAL A 156 -25.01 1.77 -37.42
N THR A 157 -23.84 1.71 -36.80
CA THR A 157 -23.25 2.90 -36.14
C THR A 157 -22.95 3.91 -37.24
N GLY A 158 -23.87 4.85 -37.43
CA GLY A 158 -23.77 5.94 -38.38
C GLY A 158 -24.93 6.87 -38.12
N ASN A 159 -24.67 8.19 -38.17
CA ASN A 159 -25.68 9.21 -37.95
C ASN A 159 -26.95 8.85 -38.70
N ASN A 160 -28.03 8.65 -37.94
CA ASN A 160 -29.35 8.48 -38.55
C ASN A 160 -29.64 9.70 -39.42
N ALA A 161 -30.52 9.56 -40.41
CA ALA A 161 -30.86 10.68 -41.31
C ALA A 161 -31.42 11.92 -40.56
N ASP A 162 -31.84 11.74 -39.31
CA ASP A 162 -32.31 12.79 -38.40
C ASP A 162 -31.18 13.51 -37.64
N GLY A 163 -29.93 13.11 -37.83
CA GLY A 163 -28.76 13.67 -37.14
C GLY A 163 -28.49 13.07 -35.76
N THR A 164 -29.27 12.08 -35.32
CA THR A 164 -29.08 11.43 -34.03
C THR A 164 -27.77 10.64 -34.02
N GLN A 165 -26.91 10.94 -33.05
CA GLN A 165 -25.66 10.21 -32.83
C GLN A 165 -25.92 8.98 -31.98
N VAL A 166 -25.71 7.80 -32.58
CA VAL A 166 -25.93 6.51 -31.93
C VAL A 166 -24.61 5.75 -31.84
N ALA A 167 -24.27 5.28 -30.64
CA ALA A 167 -23.12 4.41 -30.43
C ALA A 167 -23.53 3.07 -29.85
N MET A 168 -22.73 2.05 -30.15
CA MET A 168 -22.88 0.71 -29.61
C MET A 168 -21.53 0.23 -29.09
N ALA A 169 -21.52 -0.29 -27.86
CA ALA A 169 -20.37 -0.93 -27.25
C ALA A 169 -20.77 -2.34 -26.78
N GLU A 170 -19.99 -3.34 -27.17
CA GLU A 170 -20.16 -4.73 -26.79
C GLU A 170 -19.02 -5.17 -25.89
N PHE A 171 -19.35 -5.65 -24.70
CA PHE A 171 -18.40 -6.18 -23.74
C PHE A 171 -18.66 -7.67 -23.49
N TYR A 172 -17.67 -8.50 -23.81
CA TYR A 172 -17.72 -9.93 -23.55
C TYR A 172 -17.13 -10.23 -22.17
N ALA A 173 -17.99 -10.56 -21.20
CA ALA A 173 -17.55 -10.74 -19.84
C ALA A 173 -16.83 -12.07 -19.59
N GLN A 174 -15.64 -11.99 -19.00
CA GLN A 174 -14.92 -13.15 -18.49
C GLN A 174 -15.05 -13.24 -16.97
N LYS A 175 -14.91 -14.47 -16.45
CA LYS A 175 -14.99 -14.76 -15.01
C LYS A 175 -14.00 -13.93 -14.18
N THR A 176 -12.89 -13.52 -14.79
CA THR A 176 -11.83 -12.76 -14.11
C THR A 176 -11.98 -11.25 -14.19
N ASP A 177 -12.89 -10.73 -15.03
CA ASP A 177 -12.93 -9.29 -15.34
C ASP A 177 -13.49 -8.46 -14.20
N PHE A 178 -14.20 -9.10 -13.26
CA PHE A 178 -14.90 -8.42 -12.18
C PHE A 178 -14.56 -8.94 -10.78
N MET A 179 -13.48 -9.72 -10.64
CA MET A 179 -13.04 -10.16 -9.32
C MET A 179 -12.55 -8.96 -8.47
N PRO A 180 -12.91 -8.88 -7.18
CA PRO A 180 -12.41 -7.85 -6.27
C PRO A 180 -10.88 -7.87 -6.26
N ARG A 181 -10.26 -6.68 -6.37
CA ARG A 181 -8.79 -6.46 -6.31
C ARG A 181 -7.97 -6.78 -7.56
N THR A 182 -8.58 -7.02 -8.71
CA THR A 182 -7.84 -7.31 -9.95
C THR A 182 -7.81 -6.11 -10.92
N VAL A 183 -6.63 -5.90 -11.54
CA VAL A 183 -6.35 -4.96 -12.65
C VAL A 183 -7.36 -5.11 -13.81
N LYS A 184 -8.02 -6.25 -13.93
CA LYS A 184 -8.94 -6.60 -15.02
C LYS A 184 -10.26 -5.82 -15.05
N LYS A 185 -10.71 -5.21 -13.94
CA LYS A 185 -11.90 -4.32 -13.94
C LYS A 185 -11.70 -3.08 -14.82
N ILE A 186 -10.46 -2.57 -14.84
CA ILE A 186 -10.05 -1.44 -15.66
C ILE A 186 -10.16 -1.81 -17.14
N SER A 187 -9.88 -3.08 -17.48
CA SER A 187 -9.98 -3.57 -18.86
C SER A 187 -11.39 -3.43 -19.42
N ALA A 188 -12.43 -3.71 -18.62
CA ALA A 188 -13.81 -3.61 -19.09
C ALA A 188 -14.21 -2.18 -19.45
N ILE A 189 -13.92 -1.23 -18.55
CA ILE A 189 -14.21 0.20 -18.77
C ILE A 189 -13.39 0.73 -19.95
N ILE A 190 -12.10 0.40 -20.03
CA ILE A 190 -11.25 0.81 -21.15
C ILE A 190 -11.77 0.23 -22.47
N CYS A 191 -12.19 -1.03 -22.51
CA CYS A 191 -12.75 -1.65 -23.72
C CYS A 191 -14.01 -0.90 -24.17
N LEU A 192 -14.93 -0.56 -23.27
CA LEU A 192 -16.12 0.21 -23.60
C LEU A 192 -15.76 1.61 -24.12
N ILE A 193 -14.84 2.30 -23.44
CA ILE A 193 -14.33 3.61 -23.87
C ILE A 193 -13.75 3.55 -25.28
N LEU A 194 -12.90 2.57 -25.57
CA LEU A 194 -12.27 2.44 -26.89
C LEU A 194 -13.30 2.21 -27.99
N GLN A 195 -14.31 1.37 -27.74
CA GLN A 195 -15.37 1.11 -28.72
C GLN A 195 -16.24 2.35 -28.99
N LEU A 196 -16.55 3.13 -27.96
CA LEU A 196 -17.31 4.38 -28.13
C LEU A 196 -16.49 5.43 -28.89
N LEU A 197 -15.18 5.52 -28.64
CA LEU A 197 -14.29 6.42 -29.39
C LEU A 197 -14.13 5.99 -30.85
N GLU A 198 -14.16 4.68 -31.13
CA GLU A 198 -14.19 4.18 -32.51
C GLU A 198 -15.50 4.53 -33.22
N ALA A 199 -16.62 4.59 -32.50
CA ALA A 199 -17.92 4.98 -33.05
C ALA A 199 -17.96 6.46 -33.46
N ASP A 200 -17.28 7.35 -32.75
CA ASP A 200 -17.12 8.76 -33.15
C ASP A 200 -15.66 9.12 -33.50
N SER A 201 -15.34 8.97 -34.78
CA SER A 201 -14.03 9.35 -35.32
C SER A 201 -13.72 10.85 -35.16
N THR A 202 -14.70 11.72 -34.90
CA THR A 202 -14.45 13.16 -34.73
C THR A 202 -13.77 13.47 -33.40
N MET A 203 -14.11 12.75 -32.32
CA MET A 203 -13.37 12.82 -31.06
C MET A 203 -11.90 12.44 -31.21
N LEU A 204 -11.60 11.44 -32.05
CA LEU A 204 -10.22 11.02 -32.33
C LEU A 204 -9.45 12.01 -33.20
N ARG A 205 -10.13 12.83 -34.00
CA ARG A 205 -9.51 13.85 -34.87
C ARG A 205 -9.14 15.12 -34.12
N ASP A 206 -9.81 15.42 -33.02
CA ASP A 206 -9.45 16.53 -32.13
C ASP A 206 -8.22 16.14 -31.28
N ALA A 207 -7.05 16.59 -31.74
CA ALA A 207 -5.77 16.24 -31.14
C ALA A 207 -5.62 16.71 -29.67
N GLU A 208 -6.30 17.80 -29.27
CA GLU A 208 -6.27 18.26 -27.87
C GLU A 208 -7.18 17.40 -27.00
N LYS A 209 -8.41 17.14 -27.44
CA LYS A 209 -9.33 16.23 -26.72
C LYS A 209 -8.73 14.84 -26.58
N PHE A 210 -8.18 14.29 -27.66
CA PHE A 210 -7.53 12.97 -27.62
C PHE A 210 -6.31 12.96 -26.69
N ARG A 211 -5.51 14.02 -26.65
CA ARG A 211 -4.36 14.13 -25.74
C ARG A 211 -4.81 14.19 -24.27
N GLY A 212 -5.84 14.99 -23.96
CA GLY A 212 -6.41 15.07 -22.61
C GLY A 212 -7.02 13.74 -22.16
N LEU A 213 -7.75 13.09 -23.05
CA LEU A 213 -8.31 11.76 -22.87
C LEU A 213 -7.25 10.70 -22.59
N ARG A 214 -6.20 10.66 -23.42
CA ARG A 214 -5.08 9.74 -23.27
C ARG A 214 -4.34 9.98 -21.95
N ALA A 215 -4.08 11.23 -21.58
CA ALA A 215 -3.44 11.59 -20.32
C ALA A 215 -4.25 11.06 -19.11
N ARG A 216 -5.58 11.21 -19.15
CA ARG A 216 -6.50 10.68 -18.13
C ARG A 216 -6.53 9.17 -18.08
N LEU A 217 -6.56 8.49 -19.23
CA LEU A 217 -6.46 7.03 -19.30
C LEU A 217 -5.13 6.53 -18.73
N THR A 218 -4.02 7.24 -18.95
CA THR A 218 -2.71 6.87 -18.40
C THR A 218 -2.53 7.25 -16.92
N SER A 219 -3.24 8.28 -16.43
CA SER A 219 -3.19 8.67 -15.02
C SER A 219 -4.05 7.78 -14.12
N VAL A 220 -4.90 6.94 -14.70
CA VAL A 220 -5.62 5.88 -14.01
C VAL A 220 -4.60 4.81 -13.60
N ASP A 221 -3.85 5.10 -12.53
CA ASP A 221 -2.81 4.23 -12.02
C ASP A 221 -3.42 2.96 -11.42
N SER A 222 -2.89 1.82 -11.86
CA SER A 222 -3.29 0.47 -11.44
C SER A 222 -3.21 0.21 -9.93
N LYS A 223 -2.53 1.07 -9.16
CA LYS A 223 -2.14 0.80 -7.77
C LYS A 223 -3.06 1.37 -6.69
N SER A 224 -3.97 2.30 -6.99
CA SER A 224 -4.85 2.91 -5.96
C SER A 224 -6.32 3.01 -6.41
N PHE A 225 -6.92 1.88 -6.76
CA PHE A 225 -8.33 1.81 -7.14
C PHE A 225 -9.31 1.74 -5.96
N SER A 226 -9.06 2.51 -4.90
CA SER A 226 -10.12 2.85 -3.94
C SER A 226 -11.06 3.92 -4.50
N GLY A 227 -10.68 4.60 -5.60
CA GLY A 227 -11.54 5.52 -6.34
C GLY A 227 -11.84 4.98 -7.73
N PHE A 228 -12.95 4.27 -7.89
CA PHE A 228 -13.51 3.87 -9.20
C PHE A 228 -13.85 5.06 -10.12
N ASP A 229 -13.91 6.25 -9.54
CA ASP A 229 -14.49 7.46 -10.08
C ASP A 229 -13.89 7.95 -11.42
N PRO A 230 -12.55 7.96 -11.64
CA PRO A 230 -11.98 8.62 -12.82
C PRO A 230 -12.31 7.91 -14.14
N GLY A 231 -12.28 6.57 -14.16
CA GLY A 231 -12.61 5.78 -15.35
C GLY A 231 -14.09 5.85 -15.71
N PHE A 232 -14.96 5.84 -14.69
CA PHE A 232 -16.40 6.02 -14.88
C PHE A 232 -16.73 7.43 -15.39
N SER A 233 -16.17 8.47 -14.77
CA SER A 233 -16.40 9.84 -15.19
C SER A 233 -15.98 10.06 -16.64
N LEU A 234 -14.89 9.41 -17.07
CA LEU A 234 -14.47 9.46 -18.46
C LEU A 234 -15.41 8.70 -19.41
N LEU A 235 -15.85 7.50 -19.03
CA LEU A 235 -16.83 6.75 -19.81
C LEU A 235 -18.13 7.55 -19.98
N VAL A 236 -18.64 8.16 -18.91
CA VAL A 236 -19.85 8.99 -18.92
C VAL A 236 -19.68 10.20 -19.85
N GLU A 237 -18.55 10.90 -19.77
CA GLU A 237 -18.26 12.06 -20.62
C GLU A 237 -18.24 11.73 -22.12
N ILE A 238 -17.71 10.56 -22.47
CA ILE A 238 -17.73 10.06 -23.85
C ILE A 238 -19.14 9.66 -24.26
N MET A 239 -19.87 8.96 -23.40
CA MET A 239 -21.25 8.57 -23.66
C MET A 239 -22.15 9.79 -23.88
N GLN A 240 -21.89 10.89 -23.17
CA GLN A 240 -22.60 12.17 -23.31
C GLN A 240 -22.42 12.87 -24.66
N GLN A 241 -21.49 12.42 -25.50
CA GLN A 241 -21.38 12.91 -26.88
C GLN A 241 -22.43 12.29 -27.81
N PHE A 242 -23.10 11.22 -27.38
CA PHE A 242 -24.10 10.52 -28.17
C PHE A 242 -25.50 10.80 -27.60
N ASP A 243 -26.50 10.81 -28.47
CA ASP A 243 -27.91 10.92 -28.06
C ASP A 243 -28.41 9.58 -27.49
N LEU A 244 -27.89 8.48 -28.02
CA LEU A 244 -28.29 7.11 -27.67
C LEU A 244 -27.08 6.17 -27.66
N VAL A 245 -26.86 5.49 -26.53
CA VAL A 245 -25.78 4.51 -26.39
C VAL A 245 -26.37 3.14 -26.04
N TYR A 246 -25.99 2.15 -26.82
CA TYR A 246 -26.30 0.74 -26.56
C TYR A 246 -25.09 0.05 -25.93
N ILE A 247 -25.26 -0.50 -24.73
CA ILE A 247 -24.24 -1.31 -24.07
C ILE A 247 -24.71 -2.75 -24.07
N ILE A 248 -24.04 -3.61 -24.83
CA ILE A 248 -24.31 -5.04 -24.85
C ILE A 248 -23.28 -5.74 -23.98
N ILE A 249 -23.74 -6.52 -23.01
CA ILE A 249 -22.87 -7.25 -22.10
C ILE A 249 -23.17 -8.74 -22.28
N ASP A 250 -22.26 -9.45 -22.94
CA ASP A 250 -22.38 -10.90 -23.13
C ASP A 250 -21.78 -11.65 -21.95
N ARG A 251 -22.33 -12.82 -21.66
CA ARG A 251 -21.92 -13.75 -20.60
C ARG A 251 -22.00 -13.17 -19.19
N VAL A 252 -23.10 -12.47 -18.90
CA VAL A 252 -23.34 -11.87 -17.58
C VAL A 252 -23.34 -12.92 -16.46
N ASP A 253 -23.69 -14.18 -16.78
CA ASP A 253 -23.61 -15.34 -15.89
C ASP A 253 -22.20 -15.60 -15.34
N ARG A 254 -21.16 -15.12 -16.03
CA ARG A 254 -19.77 -15.26 -15.59
C ARG A 254 -19.33 -14.20 -14.60
N ILE A 255 -20.14 -13.17 -14.41
CA ILE A 255 -19.82 -12.04 -13.56
C ILE A 255 -20.37 -12.30 -12.16
N SER A 256 -19.47 -12.51 -11.20
CA SER A 256 -19.89 -12.75 -9.81
C SER A 256 -20.14 -11.45 -9.06
N GLY A 257 -21.27 -11.37 -8.36
CA GLY A 257 -21.60 -10.32 -7.37
C GLY A 257 -22.37 -9.12 -7.94
N ASP A 258 -22.68 -8.16 -7.07
CA ASP A 258 -23.50 -6.98 -7.39
C ASP A 258 -22.78 -5.93 -8.26
N PHE A 259 -21.54 -6.19 -8.65
CA PHE A 259 -20.71 -5.23 -9.38
C PHE A 259 -21.38 -4.73 -10.66
N MET A 260 -21.99 -5.61 -11.45
CA MET A 260 -22.63 -5.19 -12.71
C MET A 260 -23.84 -4.32 -12.48
N ARG A 261 -24.65 -4.68 -11.48
CA ARG A 261 -25.80 -3.87 -11.08
C ARG A 261 -25.33 -2.48 -10.65
N GLU A 262 -24.26 -2.41 -9.87
CA GLU A 262 -23.69 -1.14 -9.41
C GLU A 262 -22.98 -0.35 -10.51
N PHE A 263 -22.28 -1.02 -11.42
CA PHE A 263 -21.67 -0.44 -12.62
C PHE A 263 -22.74 0.21 -13.49
N LEU A 264 -23.79 -0.54 -13.85
CA LEU A 264 -24.87 -0.05 -14.68
C LEU A 264 -25.64 1.06 -13.99
N LYS A 265 -25.94 0.91 -12.70
CA LYS A 265 -26.58 1.96 -11.90
C LYS A 265 -25.76 3.25 -11.93
N ASN A 266 -24.44 3.17 -11.75
CA ASN A 266 -23.57 4.35 -11.78
C ASN A 266 -23.49 4.99 -13.17
N VAL A 267 -23.39 4.20 -14.24
CA VAL A 267 -23.38 4.72 -15.62
C VAL A 267 -24.71 5.40 -15.93
N MET A 268 -25.84 4.72 -15.69
CA MET A 268 -27.17 5.27 -15.96
C MET A 268 -27.48 6.51 -15.12
N PHE A 269 -27.10 6.52 -13.85
CA PHE A 269 -27.34 7.66 -12.96
C PHE A 269 -26.53 8.91 -13.36
N ARG A 270 -25.33 8.74 -13.90
CA ARG A 270 -24.42 9.87 -14.23
C ARG A 270 -24.55 10.36 -15.67
N CYS A 271 -25.01 9.53 -16.60
CA CYS A 271 -25.25 9.93 -17.98
C CYS A 271 -26.53 10.76 -18.12
N THR A 272 -26.48 12.04 -17.77
CA THR A 272 -27.59 12.97 -18.03
C THR A 272 -27.59 13.40 -19.49
N GLY A 273 -28.74 13.33 -20.17
CA GLY A 273 -28.92 13.80 -21.55
C GLY A 273 -28.74 12.73 -22.64
N THR A 274 -28.10 11.61 -22.32
CA THR A 274 -27.94 10.47 -23.24
C THR A 274 -28.87 9.34 -22.84
N LYS A 275 -29.63 8.80 -23.79
CA LYS A 275 -30.40 7.58 -23.56
C LYS A 275 -29.44 6.39 -23.55
N VAL A 276 -29.33 5.69 -22.44
CA VAL A 276 -28.49 4.48 -22.34
C VAL A 276 -29.39 3.26 -22.29
N ARG A 277 -29.19 2.32 -23.22
CA ARG A 277 -29.90 1.03 -23.24
C ARG A 277 -28.90 -0.09 -23.02
N THR A 278 -29.14 -0.92 -22.03
CA THR A 278 -28.25 -2.04 -21.69
C THR A 278 -28.91 -3.36 -22.04
N PHE A 279 -28.22 -4.20 -22.79
CA PHE A 279 -28.64 -5.57 -23.07
C PHE A 279 -27.73 -6.56 -22.36
N LEU A 280 -28.32 -7.39 -21.51
CA LEU A 280 -27.62 -8.41 -20.74
C LEU A 280 -27.88 -9.78 -21.38
N ARG A 281 -26.83 -10.47 -21.81
CA ARG A 281 -26.92 -11.83 -22.34
C ARG A 281 -26.29 -12.81 -21.35
N GLY A 282 -27.09 -13.71 -20.79
CA GLY A 282 -26.63 -14.80 -19.92
C GLY A 282 -26.82 -16.17 -20.58
N ILE A 283 -26.01 -17.15 -20.17
CA ILE A 283 -26.32 -18.56 -20.46
C ILE A 283 -27.34 -19.06 -19.45
N GLU A 284 -28.62 -18.75 -19.64
CA GLU A 284 -29.66 -19.57 -19.04
C GLU A 284 -30.21 -20.55 -20.08
N LYS A 285 -30.50 -21.77 -19.64
CA LYS A 285 -31.12 -22.83 -20.46
C LYS A 285 -32.57 -22.48 -20.87
N SER A 286 -33.09 -21.31 -20.50
CA SER A 286 -34.48 -20.90 -20.65
C SER A 286 -34.62 -19.43 -21.10
N GLY A 287 -34.24 -19.11 -22.34
CA GLY A 287 -34.67 -17.88 -23.02
C GLY A 287 -33.94 -16.58 -22.64
N TYR A 288 -34.03 -15.59 -23.55
CA TYR A 288 -33.46 -14.27 -23.36
C TYR A 288 -34.31 -13.46 -22.37
N GLY A 289 -33.78 -13.15 -21.19
CA GLY A 289 -34.34 -12.12 -20.32
C GLY A 289 -33.88 -10.74 -20.80
N VAL A 290 -34.76 -9.99 -21.47
CA VAL A 290 -34.54 -8.56 -21.70
C VAL A 290 -35.03 -7.85 -20.45
N GLU A 291 -34.13 -7.57 -19.51
CA GLU A 291 -34.41 -6.58 -18.47
C GLU A 291 -34.15 -5.20 -19.07
N ASP A 292 -35.20 -4.56 -19.59
CA ASP A 292 -35.16 -3.15 -19.95
C ASP A 292 -35.10 -2.32 -18.66
N TYR A 293 -33.89 -1.97 -18.24
CA TYR A 293 -33.68 -0.91 -17.25
C TYR A 293 -33.92 0.44 -17.93
N GLN A 294 -35.19 0.82 -18.10
CA GLN A 294 -35.55 2.22 -18.34
C GLN A 294 -35.66 2.92 -16.98
N LEU A 295 -34.63 3.66 -16.61
CA LEU A 295 -34.76 4.69 -15.59
C LEU A 295 -35.34 5.92 -16.30
N GLU A 296 -36.63 6.20 -16.06
CA GLU A 296 -37.24 7.50 -16.37
C GLU A 296 -36.61 8.61 -15.54
#